data_AF-A0A1I7BFL8-F1
#
_entry.id   AF-A0A1I7BFL8-F1
#
_cell.length_a   1.000
_cell.length_b   1.000
_cell.length_c   1.000
_cell.angle_alpha   90.00
_cell.angle_beta   90.00
_cell.angle_gamma   90.00
#
_symmetry.space_group_name_H-M   'P 1'
#
loop_
_entity.id
_entity.type
_entity.pdbx_description
1 polymer ?
#
loop_
_entity_poly.entity_id
_entity_poly.type
_entity_poly.pdbx_seq_one_letter_code
_entity_poly.pdbx_strand_id
1 'polypeptide(L)'
;MISNVKFNELEKRVDLLVNRVLELEQHVRSLTDSQGGEIPPGMTPVATLAAEFGISTKKAEELAKNTGVMLVKMRSGGFIAPDEKFREAARLVLRSAKRKYGSAYWFHPLLGKFQMSGGIPQ
;
A
#
# COMPACT_ATOMS: atom_id res chain seq x y z
N MET A 1 -38.93 -27.77 -9.24
CA MET A 1 -39.29 -26.81 -8.17
C MET A 1 -38.39 -27.07 -6.99
N ILE A 2 -37.80 -26.03 -6.41
CA ILE A 2 -37.14 -26.15 -5.10
C ILE A 2 -38.23 -26.40 -4.05
N SER A 3 -37.97 -27.24 -3.06
CA SER A 3 -38.92 -27.44 -1.96
C SER A 3 -38.96 -26.20 -1.07
N ASN A 4 -40.13 -25.84 -0.52
CA ASN A 4 -40.26 -24.70 0.41
C ASN A 4 -39.28 -24.76 1.58
N VAL A 5 -38.92 -25.98 2.03
CA VAL A 5 -37.91 -26.19 3.08
C VAL A 5 -36.52 -25.72 2.64
N LYS A 6 -36.09 -26.08 1.42
CA LYS A 6 -34.80 -25.63 0.86
C LYS A 6 -34.80 -24.13 0.63
N PHE A 7 -35.92 -23.56 0.17
CA PHE A 7 -36.07 -22.12 -0.01
C PHE A 7 -35.88 -21.35 1.31
N ASN A 8 -36.57 -21.77 2.37
CA ASN A 8 -36.45 -21.14 3.70
C ASN A 8 -35.05 -21.30 4.30
N GLU A 9 -34.36 -22.40 4.02
CA GLU A 9 -32.97 -22.58 4.47
C GLU A 9 -32.01 -21.64 3.72
N LEU A 10 -32.22 -21.46 2.40
CA LEU A 10 -31.48 -20.51 1.57
C LEU A 10 -31.69 -19.07 2.03
N GLU A 11 -32.94 -18.67 2.29
CA GLU A 11 -33.30 -17.34 2.80
C GLU A 11 -32.55 -17.02 4.09
N LYS A 12 -32.57 -17.93 5.07
CA LYS A 12 -31.83 -17.77 6.34
C LYS A 12 -30.32 -17.66 6.15
N ARG A 13 -29.74 -18.39 5.19
CA ARG A 13 -28.31 -18.29 4.87
C ARG A 13 -27.98 -16.95 4.23
N VAL A 14 -28.85 -16.44 3.34
CA VAL A 14 -28.68 -15.12 2.73
C VAL A 14 -28.75 -14.04 3.81
N ASP A 15 -29.74 -14.07 4.69
CA ASP A 15 -29.83 -13.11 5.80
C ASP A 15 -28.60 -13.14 6.70
N LEU A 16 -28.10 -14.33 7.04
CA LEU A 16 -26.87 -14.47 7.81
C LEU A 16 -25.67 -13.86 7.09
N LEU A 17 -25.52 -14.11 5.79
CA LEU A 17 -24.43 -13.56 4.99
C LEU A 17 -24.52 -12.04 4.88
N VAL A 18 -25.72 -11.48 4.67
CA VAL A 18 -25.96 -10.04 4.62
C VAL A 18 -25.57 -9.39 5.94
N ASN A 19 -26.00 -9.94 7.06
CA ASN A 19 -25.62 -9.43 8.39
C ASN A 19 -24.11 -9.45 8.59
N ARG A 20 -23.43 -10.52 8.15
CA ARG A 20 -21.97 -10.65 8.26
C ARG A 20 -21.22 -9.65 7.39
N VAL A 21 -21.73 -9.37 6.19
CA VAL A 21 -21.18 -8.32 5.31
C VAL A 21 -21.32 -6.95 5.96
N LEU A 22 -22.49 -6.63 6.54
CA LEU A 22 -22.72 -5.37 7.24
C LEU A 22 -21.77 -5.20 8.44
N GLU A 23 -21.57 -6.24 9.25
CA GLU A 23 -20.61 -6.24 10.35
C GLU A 23 -19.17 -6.01 9.86
N LEU A 24 -18.78 -6.68 8.78
CA LEU A 24 -17.45 -6.53 8.20
C LEU A 24 -17.23 -5.12 7.65
N GLU A 25 -18.21 -4.54 6.95
CA GLU A 25 -18.14 -3.16 6.47
C GLU A 25 -17.97 -2.16 7.62
N GLN A 26 -18.69 -2.36 8.73
CA GLN A 26 -18.54 -1.52 9.93
C GLN A 26 -17.15 -1.66 10.56
N HIS A 27 -16.60 -2.88 10.62
CA HIS A 27 -15.23 -3.08 11.09
C HIS A 27 -14.21 -2.43 10.17
N VAL A 28 -14.37 -2.54 8.86
CA VAL A 28 -13.47 -1.89 7.88
C VAL A 28 -13.53 -0.37 8.02
N ARG A 29 -14.72 0.23 8.17
CA ARG A 29 -14.87 1.67 8.39
C ARG A 29 -14.20 2.12 9.70
N SER A 30 -14.47 1.43 10.81
CA SER A 30 -13.85 1.78 12.10
C SER A 30 -12.32 1.61 12.09
N LEU A 31 -11.80 0.59 11.40
CA LEU A 31 -10.37 0.42 11.16
C LEU A 31 -9.79 1.54 10.28
N THR A 32 -10.52 1.96 9.25
CA THR A 32 -10.09 3.04 8.34
C THR A 32 -10.07 4.39 9.07
N ASP A 33 -11.10 4.68 9.87
CA ASP A 33 -11.19 5.89 10.68
C ASP A 33 -10.08 5.93 11.75
N SER A 34 -9.83 4.81 12.44
CA SER A 34 -8.76 4.71 13.43
C SER A 34 -7.36 4.77 12.81
N GLN A 35 -7.20 4.36 11.54
CA GLN A 35 -5.96 4.49 10.77
C GLN A 35 -5.85 5.79 9.97
N GLY A 36 -6.64 6.82 10.31
CA GLY A 36 -6.40 8.19 9.86
C GLY A 36 -7.26 8.67 8.69
N GLY A 37 -8.36 7.97 8.43
CA GLY A 37 -9.38 8.36 7.45
C GLY A 37 -9.20 7.69 6.10
N GLU A 38 -10.17 7.92 5.21
CA GLU A 38 -10.16 7.39 3.86
C GLU A 38 -8.98 7.98 3.05
N ILE A 39 -8.20 7.09 2.45
CA ILE A 39 -7.15 7.47 1.52
C ILE A 39 -7.83 7.83 0.20
N PRO A 40 -7.61 9.04 -0.34
CA PRO A 40 -8.23 9.43 -1.60
C PRO A 40 -7.87 8.45 -2.73
N PRO A 41 -8.79 8.24 -3.71
CA PRO A 41 -8.47 7.43 -4.87
C PRO A 41 -7.22 7.97 -5.60
N GLY A 42 -6.32 7.08 -5.99
CA GLY A 42 -5.03 7.43 -6.61
C GLY A 42 -3.94 7.86 -5.62
N MET A 43 -4.19 7.78 -4.31
CA MET A 43 -3.16 7.94 -3.28
C MET A 43 -2.91 6.60 -2.59
N THR A 44 -1.68 6.38 -2.14
CA THR A 44 -1.31 5.17 -1.40
C THR A 44 -0.33 5.53 -0.28
N PRO A 45 -0.39 4.86 0.89
CA PRO A 45 0.60 5.08 1.94
C PRO A 45 2.01 4.80 1.43
N VAL A 46 2.93 5.71 1.74
CA VAL A 46 4.36 5.55 1.41
C VAL A 46 4.92 4.28 2.02
N ALA A 47 4.40 3.82 3.16
CA ALA A 47 4.79 2.55 3.76
C ALA A 47 4.46 1.34 2.86
N THR A 48 3.27 1.32 2.25
CA THR A 48 2.85 0.28 1.31
C THR A 48 3.71 0.31 0.05
N LEU A 49 3.95 1.51 -0.50
CA LEU A 49 4.82 1.69 -1.66
C LEU A 49 6.26 1.28 -1.36
N ALA A 50 6.78 1.60 -0.17
CA ALA A 50 8.12 1.18 0.26
C ALA A 50 8.26 -0.34 0.28
N ALA A 51 7.25 -1.05 0.79
CA ALA A 51 7.20 -2.51 0.82
C ALA A 51 7.15 -3.11 -0.59
N GLU A 52 6.40 -2.51 -1.51
CA GLU A 52 6.33 -2.94 -2.93
C GLU A 52 7.72 -2.94 -3.60
N PHE A 53 8.55 -1.94 -3.30
CA PHE A 53 9.91 -1.82 -3.83
C PHE A 53 10.99 -2.43 -2.93
N GLY A 54 10.61 -3.04 -1.80
CA GLY A 54 11.54 -3.65 -0.86
C GLY A 54 12.53 -2.67 -0.21
N ILE A 55 12.17 -1.39 -0.08
CA ILE A 55 12.99 -0.36 0.56
C ILE A 55 12.40 0.05 1.92
N SER A 56 13.19 0.69 2.78
CA SER A 56 12.66 1.22 4.04
C SER A 56 11.72 2.40 3.79
N THR A 57 10.75 2.60 4.68
CA THR A 57 9.78 3.71 4.61
C THR A 57 10.48 5.07 4.56
N LYS A 58 11.51 5.27 5.39
CA LYS A 58 12.35 6.48 5.37
C LYS A 58 13.01 6.70 4.01
N LYS A 59 13.47 5.64 3.34
CA LYS A 59 14.07 5.75 2.00
C LYS A 59 13.04 6.03 0.92
N ALA A 60 11.82 5.50 1.05
CA ALA A 60 10.71 5.85 0.17
C ALA A 60 10.31 7.33 0.34
N GLU A 61 10.31 7.86 1.57
CA GLU A 61 10.08 9.29 1.81
C GLU A 61 11.19 10.17 1.22
N GLU A 62 12.45 9.79 1.38
CA GLU A 62 13.59 10.48 0.75
C GLU A 62 13.50 10.42 -0.77
N LEU A 63 13.08 9.28 -1.34
CA LEU A 63 12.84 9.11 -2.77
C LEU A 63 11.80 10.10 -3.26
N ALA A 64 10.62 10.12 -2.64
CA ALA A 64 9.55 11.04 -3.02
C ALA A 64 9.98 12.51 -2.94
N LYS A 65 10.67 12.89 -1.86
CA LYS A 65 11.19 14.26 -1.69
C LYS A 65 12.18 14.65 -2.78
N ASN A 66 13.10 13.75 -3.12
CA ASN A 66 14.17 14.03 -4.08
C ASN A 66 13.73 13.96 -5.53
N THR A 67 12.64 13.25 -5.84
CA THR A 67 12.04 13.17 -7.18
C THR A 67 10.89 14.15 -7.39
N GLY A 68 10.49 14.90 -6.35
CA GLY A 68 9.40 15.88 -6.42
C GLY A 68 8.00 15.26 -6.36
N VAL A 69 7.87 14.00 -5.92
CA VAL A 69 6.57 13.37 -5.68
C VAL A 69 5.96 13.98 -4.42
N MET A 70 4.72 14.46 -4.54
CA MET A 70 3.99 15.07 -3.43
C MET A 70 3.80 14.07 -2.29
N LEU A 71 4.07 14.53 -1.07
CA LEU A 71 3.81 13.79 0.16
C LEU A 71 2.75 14.54 0.98
N VAL A 72 1.67 13.84 1.34
CA VAL A 72 0.64 14.38 2.23
C VAL A 72 0.69 13.62 3.55
N LYS A 73 0.78 14.34 4.66
CA LYS A 73 0.84 13.73 6.00
C LYS A 73 -0.55 13.26 6.42
N MET A 74 -0.68 11.99 6.83
CA MET A 74 -1.93 11.46 7.37
C MET A 74 -2.11 11.86 8.84
N ARG A 75 -3.36 11.93 9.30
CA ARG A 75 -3.70 12.21 10.71
C ARG A 75 -3.22 11.10 11.65
N SER A 76 -3.24 9.86 11.20
CA SER A 76 -2.73 8.67 11.90
C SER A 76 -1.20 8.57 11.95
N GLY A 77 -0.50 9.49 11.28
CA GLY A 77 0.94 9.40 11.08
C GLY A 77 1.32 8.76 9.75
N GLY A 78 2.57 8.97 9.34
CA GLY A 78 3.04 8.58 8.01
C GLY A 78 2.59 9.53 6.90
N PHE A 79 2.92 9.14 5.66
CA PHE A 79 2.66 9.93 4.46
C PHE A 79 1.93 9.09 3.41
N ILE A 80 1.09 9.75 2.61
CA ILE A 80 0.53 9.22 1.37
C ILE A 80 1.14 9.95 0.18
N ALA A 81 1.28 9.24 -0.92
CA ALA A 81 1.79 9.75 -2.19
C ALA A 81 0.87 9.30 -3.35
N PRO A 82 0.81 10.06 -4.46
CA PRO A 82 0.19 9.60 -5.69
C PRO A 82 0.88 8.32 -6.18
N ASP A 83 0.12 7.24 -6.34
CA ASP A 83 0.67 5.90 -6.53
C ASP A 83 1.40 5.74 -7.86
N GLU A 84 0.81 6.17 -8.96
CA GLU A 84 1.43 6.10 -10.30
C GLU A 84 2.74 6.89 -10.37
N LYS A 85 2.72 8.17 -9.95
CA LYS A 85 3.91 9.04 -9.97
C LYS A 85 5.02 8.51 -9.07
N PHE A 86 4.66 7.97 -7.90
CA PHE A 86 5.64 7.35 -7.03
C PHE A 86 6.27 6.13 -7.67
N ARG A 87 5.47 5.22 -8.25
CA ARG A 87 5.98 4.01 -8.90
C ARG A 87 6.91 4.33 -10.07
N GLU A 88 6.57 5.31 -10.90
CA GLU A 88 7.43 5.76 -12.00
C GLU A 88 8.77 6.28 -11.50
N ALA A 89 8.75 7.18 -10.52
CA ALA A 89 9.94 7.73 -9.90
C ALA A 89 10.80 6.64 -9.24
N ALA A 90 10.15 5.71 -8.53
CA ALA A 90 10.82 4.59 -7.88
C ALA A 90 11.48 3.66 -8.88
N ARG A 91 10.79 3.28 -9.98
CA ARG A 91 11.39 2.48 -11.05
C ARG A 91 12.60 3.17 -11.65
N LEU A 92 12.52 4.47 -11.94
CA LEU A 92 13.63 5.22 -12.53
C LEU A 92 14.86 5.23 -11.61
N VAL A 93 14.67 5.57 -10.33
CA VAL A 93 15.74 5.69 -9.34
C VAL A 93 16.33 4.34 -8.94
N LEU A 94 15.50 3.32 -8.75
CA LEU A 94 15.97 2.01 -8.30
C LEU A 94 16.64 1.23 -9.42
N ARG A 95 16.26 1.44 -10.70
CA ARG A 95 16.97 0.89 -11.86
C ARG A 95 18.37 1.47 -12.04
N SER A 96 18.56 2.74 -11.75
CA SER A 96 19.88 3.39 -11.82
C SER A 96 20.75 3.14 -10.59
N ALA A 97 20.22 2.49 -9.55
CA ALA A 97 20.99 2.18 -8.34
C ALA A 97 22.04 1.08 -8.62
N LYS A 98 23.26 1.29 -8.12
CA LYS A 98 24.39 0.36 -8.28
C LYS A 98 24.65 -0.39 -6.99
N ARG A 99 25.01 -1.68 -7.11
CA ARG A 99 25.36 -2.55 -5.99
C ARG A 99 26.71 -3.20 -6.25
N LYS A 100 27.60 -3.20 -5.25
CA LYS A 100 28.84 -3.98 -5.30
C LYS A 100 28.50 -5.47 -5.11
N TYR A 101 29.09 -6.34 -5.93
CA TYR A 101 28.86 -7.80 -5.83
C TYR A 101 29.07 -8.29 -4.40
N GLY A 102 28.11 -9.09 -3.89
CA GLY A 102 28.11 -9.60 -2.51
C GLY A 102 27.75 -8.61 -1.40
N SER A 103 27.60 -7.30 -1.66
CA SER A 103 27.22 -6.32 -0.63
C SER A 103 25.72 -6.34 -0.38
N ALA A 104 25.20 -6.21 0.84
CA ALA A 104 23.75 -6.02 1.06
C ALA A 104 23.22 -4.63 0.63
N TYR A 105 24.12 -3.70 0.30
CA TYR A 105 23.79 -2.29 0.11
C TYR A 105 23.84 -1.85 -1.35
N TRP A 106 22.83 -1.08 -1.72
CA TRP A 106 22.70 -0.35 -2.97
C TRP A 106 23.10 1.11 -2.77
N PHE A 107 23.54 1.76 -3.85
CA PHE A 107 23.87 3.16 -3.88
C PHE A 107 23.19 3.87 -5.05
N HIS A 108 22.59 5.01 -4.79
CA HIS A 108 22.09 5.93 -5.80
C HIS A 108 22.45 7.37 -5.43
N PRO A 109 22.86 8.25 -6.37
CA PRO A 109 23.21 9.64 -6.05
C PRO A 109 22.11 10.40 -5.28
N LEU A 110 20.85 10.13 -5.59
CA LEU A 110 19.70 10.76 -4.90
C LEU A 110 19.31 10.09 -3.57
N LEU A 111 19.66 8.82 -3.32
CA LEU A 111 19.23 8.11 -2.10
C LEU A 111 20.38 7.81 -1.14
N GLY A 112 21.62 8.04 -1.57
CA GLY A 112 22.82 7.57 -0.89
C GLY A 112 22.84 6.04 -0.81
N LYS A 113 23.32 5.51 0.32
CA LYS A 113 23.40 4.09 0.61
C LYS A 113 22.08 3.58 1.20
N PHE A 114 21.54 2.49 0.69
CA PHE A 114 20.31 1.88 1.19
C PHE A 114 20.30 0.35 1.03
N GLN A 115 19.38 -0.31 1.72
CA GLN A 115 19.12 -1.75 1.55
C GLN A 115 17.85 -1.91 0.72
N MET A 116 17.83 -2.95 -0.11
CA MET A 116 16.68 -3.30 -0.93
C MET A 116 16.50 -4.82 -0.89
N SER A 117 15.34 -5.27 -0.43
CA SER A 117 14.95 -6.68 -0.37
C SER A 117 14.04 -7.00 -1.56
N GLY A 118 14.61 -7.57 -2.62
CA GLY A 118 13.89 -7.89 -3.85
C GLY A 118 14.68 -7.50 -5.10
N GLY A 119 14.36 -8.12 -6.23
CA GLY A 119 14.81 -7.64 -7.54
C GLY A 119 14.10 -6.33 -7.89
N ILE A 120 14.68 -5.53 -8.79
CA ILE A 120 14.02 -4.32 -9.28
C ILE A 120 12.71 -4.74 -9.96
N PRO A 121 11.53 -4.26 -9.53
CA PRO A 121 10.26 -4.63 -10.15
C PRO A 121 10.25 -4.25 -11.65
N GLN A 122 9.61 -5.09 -12.47
CA GLN A 122 9.46 -4.86 -13.92
C GLN A 122 8.62 -3.60 -14.23
#